data_AF-H3SBQ2-F1
#
_entry.id   AF-H3SBQ2-F1
#
_cell.length_a   1.000
_cell.length_b   1.000
_cell.length_c   1.000
_cell.angle_alpha   90.00
_cell.angle_beta   90.00
_cell.angle_gamma   90.00
#
_symmetry.space_group_name_H-M   'P 1'
#
loop_
_entity.id
_entity.type
_entity.pdbx_description
1 polymer ?
#
loop_
_entity_poly.entity_id
_entity_poly.type
_entity_poly.pdbx_seq_one_letter_code
_entity_poly.pdbx_strand_id
1 'polypeptide(L)' 'MNMDKIIARINELARKHKSVGLNSEELAERAALREQYIVLFRQQVRNKLDSIRYVEDEEGEQNNQPGSTVH' A
#
# COMPACT_ATOMS: atom_id res chain seq x y z
N MET A 1 -1.48 4.87 -13.03
CA MET A 1 -0.86 3.52 -13.19
C MET A 1 -1.16 2.75 -11.91
N ASN A 2 -1.80 1.58 -11.97
CA ASN A 2 -2.20 0.85 -10.75
C ASN A 2 -1.02 0.02 -10.23
N MET A 3 -0.83 0.04 -8.91
CA MET A 3 0.20 -0.75 -8.21
C MET A 3 0.16 -2.23 -8.60
N ASP A 4 -1.04 -2.80 -8.74
CA ASP A 4 -1.25 -4.19 -9.12
C ASP A 4 -0.68 -4.52 -10.51
N LYS A 5 -0.77 -3.57 -11.46
CA LYS A 5 -0.21 -3.74 -12.80
C LYS A 5 1.32 -3.76 -12.78
N ILE A 6 1.93 -2.91 -11.94
CA ILE A 6 3.40 -2.86 -11.77
C ILE A 6 3.88 -4.18 -11.14
N ILE A 7 3.22 -4.66 -10.09
CA ILE A 7 3.56 -5.92 -9.42
C ILE A 7 3.39 -7.11 -10.38
N ALA A 8 2.28 -7.18 -11.12
CA ALA A 8 2.03 -8.24 -12.08
C ALA A 8 3.15 -8.29 -13.14
N ARG A 9 3.55 -7.13 -13.67
CA ARG A 9 4.62 -7.05 -14.67
C ARG A 9 5.98 -7.43 -14.10
N ILE A 10 6.33 -6.98 -12.90
CA ILE A 10 7.55 -7.41 -12.20
C ILE A 10 7.57 -8.93 -12.02
N ASN A 11 6.44 -9.55 -11.68
CA ASN A 11 6.32 -10.99 -11.50
C ASN A 11 6.41 -11.78 -12.82
N GLU A 12 5.90 -11.24 -13.93
CA GLU A 12 6.11 -11.80 -15.27
C GLU A 12 7.60 -11.81 -15.64
N LEU A 13 8.27 -10.66 -15.49
CA LEU A 13 9.70 -10.53 -15.76
C LEU A 13 10.52 -11.44 -14.84
N ALA A 14 10.14 -11.58 -13.57
CA ALA A 14 10.79 -12.48 -12.63
C ALA A 14 10.63 -13.96 -13.04
N ARG A 15 9.45 -14.35 -13.53
CA ARG A 15 9.20 -15.71 -14.05
C ARG A 15 10.02 -15.98 -15.31
N LYS A 16 10.05 -15.03 -16.24
CA LYS A 16 10.87 -15.12 -17.46
C LYS A 16 12.36 -15.22 -17.16
N HIS A 17 12.86 -14.43 -16.20
CA HIS A 17 14.24 -14.51 -15.74
C HIS A 17 14.61 -15.90 -15.21
N LYS A 18 13.69 -16.57 -14.51
CA LYS A 18 13.93 -17.91 -13.95
C LYS A 18 13.90 -19.02 -15.01
N SER A 19 13.18 -18.84 -16.12
CA SER A 19 13.07 -19.88 -17.15
C SER A 19 14.11 -19.73 -18.25
N VAL A 20 14.17 -18.56 -18.88
CA VAL A 20 14.96 -18.32 -20.10
C VAL A 20 15.98 -17.19 -19.95
N GLY A 21 15.98 -16.49 -18.80
CA GLY A 21 16.76 -15.28 -18.60
C GLY A 21 16.05 -14.02 -19.09
N LEU A 22 16.56 -12.84 -18.71
CA LEU A 22 16.09 -11.55 -19.21
C LEU A 22 17.11 -10.99 -20.20
N ASN A 23 16.62 -10.33 -21.24
CA ASN A 23 17.48 -9.49 -22.06
C ASN A 23 17.76 -8.14 -21.35
N SER A 24 18.69 -7.34 -21.88
CA SER A 24 19.08 -6.07 -21.27
C SER A 24 17.93 -5.05 -21.17
N GLU A 25 17.01 -5.04 -22.14
CA GLU A 25 15.85 -4.14 -22.15
C GLU A 25 14.87 -4.49 -21.03
N GLU A 26 14.58 -5.77 -20.86
CA GLU A 26 13.71 -6.30 -19.82
C GLU A 26 14.32 -6.13 -18.42
N LEU A 27 15.65 -6.19 -18.33
CA LEU A 27 16.37 -5.87 -17.10
C LEU A 27 16.17 -4.40 -16.70
N ALA A 28 16.28 -3.49 -17.69
CA ALA A 28 16.02 -2.06 -17.49
C ALA A 28 14.55 -1.79 -17.17
N GLU A 29 13.61 -2.44 -17.86
CA GLU A 29 12.17 -2.37 -17.57
C GLU A 29 11.89 -2.79 -16.13
N ARG A 30 12.44 -3.94 -15.71
CA ARG A 30 12.28 -4.45 -14.34
C ARG A 30 12.86 -3.49 -13.30
N ALA A 31 14.00 -2.86 -13.58
CA ALA A 31 14.63 -1.90 -12.69
C ALA A 31 13.75 -0.65 -12.53
N ALA A 32 13.28 -0.07 -13.63
CA ALA A 32 12.39 1.09 -13.61
C ALA A 32 11.07 0.80 -12.88
N LEU A 33 10.47 -0.37 -13.11
CA LEU A 33 9.24 -0.78 -12.43
C LEU A 33 9.46 -0.97 -10.92
N ARG A 34 10.61 -1.51 -10.51
CA ARG A 34 10.97 -1.64 -9.09
C ARG A 34 11.13 -0.29 -8.40
N GLU A 35 11.77 0.66 -9.06
CA GLU A 35 11.93 2.01 -8.53
C GLU A 35 10.57 2.68 -8.30
N GLN A 36 9.68 2.62 -9.30
CA GLN A 36 8.32 3.14 -9.19
C GLN A 36 7.54 2.48 -8.04
N TYR A 37 7.63 1.15 -7.91
CA TYR A 37 7.01 0.41 -6.81
C TYR A 37 7.50 0.91 -5.44
N ILE A 38 8.81 1.10 -5.27
CA ILE A 38 9.39 1.55 -4.00
C ILE A 38 8.92 2.96 -3.65
N VAL A 39 8.84 3.87 -4.62
CA VAL A 39 8.35 5.24 -4.39
C VAL A 39 6.90 5.22 -3.91
N LEU A 40 6.02 4.51 -4.62
CA LEU A 40 4.61 4.35 -4.26
C LEU A 40 4.45 3.68 -2.89
N PHE A 41 5.22 2.62 -2.64
CA PHE A 41 5.19 1.89 -1.37
C PHE A 41 5.62 2.79 -0.19
N ARG A 42 6.69 3.58 -0.35
CA ARG A 42 7.13 4.52 0.70
C ARG A 42 6.06 5.56 1.02
N GLN A 43 5.37 6.08 0.01
CA GLN A 43 4.27 7.02 0.21
C GLN A 43 3.11 6.35 0.97
N GLN A 44 2.72 5.14 0.56
CA GLN A 44 1.68 4.36 1.24
C GLN A 44 2.03 4.07 2.70
N VAL A 45 3.27 3.65 2.98
CA VAL A 45 3.74 3.38 4.35
C VAL A 45 3.72 4.65 5.19
N ARG A 46 4.19 5.78 4.65
CA ARG A 46 4.15 7.06 5.37
C ARG A 46 2.72 7.45 5.75
N ASN A 47 1.81 7.43 4.79
CA ASN A 47 0.40 7.71 5.02
C ASN A 47 -0.22 6.76 6.06
N LYS A 48 0.18 5.48 6.04
CA LYS A 48 -0.30 4.50 7.02
C LYS A 48 0.22 4.84 8.42
N LEU A 49 1.49 5.19 8.57
CA LEU A 49 2.07 5.60 9.86
C LEU A 49 1.43 6.87 10.40
N ASP A 50 1.19 7.87 9.53
CA ASP A 50 0.51 9.11 9.91
C ASP A 50 -0.95 8.87 10.34
N SER A 51 -1.57 7.78 9.86
CA SER A 51 -2.93 7.38 10.24
C SER A 51 -3.00 6.56 11.54
N ILE A 52 -1.87 6.13 12.10
CA ILE A 52 -1.87 5.39 13.38
C ILE A 52 -2.24 6.39 14.48
N ARG A 53 -3.42 6.20 15.06
CA ARG A 53 -3.86 6.88 16.29
C ARG A 53 -3.92 5.87 17.43
N TYR A 54 -3.71 6.35 18.65
CA TYR A 54 -3.85 5.52 19.84
C TYR A 54 -5.34 5.27 20.08
N VAL A 55 -5.69 4.01 20.35
CA VAL A 55 -7.09 3.57 20.56
C VAL A 55 -7.70 4.21 21.83
N GLU A 56 -6.87 4.75 22.72
CA GLU A 56 -7.29 5.47 23.93
C GLU A 56 -7.92 6.84 23.64
N ASP A 57 -7.71 7.41 22.45
CA ASP A 57 -8.37 8.66 22.02
C ASP A 57 -9.80 8.43 21.47
N GLU A 58 -10.25 7.18 21.33
CA GLU A 58 -11.59 6.82 20.81
C GLU A 58 -12.64 6.58 21.92
N GLU A 59 -12.25 6.49 23.19
CA GLU A 59 -13.19 6.28 24.32
C GLU A 59 -13.85 7.58 24.86
N GLY A 60 -13.68 8.71 24.16
CA GLY A 60 -14.14 10.03 24.63
C GLY A 60 -15.47 10.56 24.08
N GLU A 61 -16.05 9.99 23.01
CA GLU A 61 -17.16 10.64 22.28
C GLU A 61 -18.43 9.78 22.16
N GLN A 62 -18.78 9.00 23.18
CA GLN A 62 -20.08 8.33 23.28
C GLN A 62 -20.74 8.48 24.65
N ASN A 63 -20.83 9.69 25.21
CA ASN A 63 -21.66 9.93 26.40
C ASN A 63 -22.25 11.35 26.41
N ASN A 64 -23.22 11.63 25.53
CA ASN A 64 -24.22 12.65 25.83
C ASN A 64 -25.57 12.35 25.17
N GLN A 65 -26.31 11.40 25.74
CA GLN A 65 -27.78 11.40 25.67
C GLN A 65 -28.31 11.81 27.05
N PRO A 66 -28.77 13.06 27.25
CA PRO A 66 -29.56 13.40 28.42
C PRO A 66 -31.04 13.13 28.11
N GLY A 67 -31.72 12.42 28.99
CA GLY A 67 -33.17 12.52 29.11
C GLY A 67 -33.95 11.23 28.91
N SER A 68 -33.93 10.40 29.95
CA SER A 68 -35.12 9.68 30.39
C SER A 68 -36.30 10.65 30.52
N THR A 69 -37.45 10.33 29.92
CA THR A 69 -38.76 10.61 30.54
C THR A 69 -39.73 9.54 30.05
N VAL A 70 -39.98 8.57 30.92
CA VAL A 70 -41.17 7.73 30.89
C VAL A 70 -42.27 8.49 31.62
N HIS A 71 -43.29 8.94 30.88
CA HIS A 71 -44.67 9.06 31.32
C HIS A 71 -45.60 8.94 30.12
#